data_AF-A0A349R3U7-F1
#
_entry.id   AF-A0A349R3U7-F1
#
_cell.length_a   1.000
_cell.length_b   1.000
_cell.length_c   1.000
_cell.angle_alpha   90.00
_cell.angle_beta   90.00
_cell.angle_gamma   90.00
#
_symmetry.space_group_name_H-M   'P 1'
#
loop_
_entity.id
_entity.type
_entity.pdbx_description
1 polymer ?
#
loop_
_entity_poly.entity_id
_entity_poly.type
_entity_poly.pdbx_seq_one_letter_code
_entity_poly.pdbx_strand_id
1 'polypeptide(L)'
;PEFKKLGNSHFINLNSNLPWADFQLGLESSADENLYKTALRIEKSFADKTLPMDQQKQNLYFLIHILGDAHQPMHVSRAEDQGGNKIEVSWFGKKSNIHRVWDSDLVDNEKYSYTEFATVLDVNNKKENAQLAAGELSNWLYESNQLAEKIYADVANNANLSYTYVYQNKDIMEQCMLKGGLRLAKVLNRIFG
;
A
#
# COMPACT_ATOMS: atom_id res chain seq x y z
N PRO A 1 -7.59 11.74 20.37
CA PRO A 1 -9.06 11.83 20.56
C PRO A 1 -9.85 12.36 19.35
N GLU A 2 -9.25 12.49 18.16
CA GLU A 2 -9.98 12.73 16.90
C GLU A 2 -9.46 11.78 15.79
N PHE A 3 -8.16 11.50 15.78
CA PHE A 3 -7.51 10.54 14.86
C PHE A 3 -7.68 9.05 15.20
N LYS A 4 -8.21 8.70 16.37
CA LYS A 4 -8.47 7.28 16.74
C LYS A 4 -9.52 6.61 15.84
N LYS A 5 -10.36 7.40 15.16
CA LYS A 5 -11.40 6.92 14.23
C LYS A 5 -10.89 6.62 12.82
N LEU A 6 -9.62 6.90 12.53
CA LEU A 6 -9.06 6.69 11.18
C LEU A 6 -8.25 5.41 11.06
N GLY A 7 -8.13 4.60 12.13
CA GLY A 7 -7.36 3.36 12.10
C GLY A 7 -7.76 2.40 10.97
N ASN A 8 -9.06 2.30 10.67
CA ASN A 8 -9.55 1.44 9.59
C ASN A 8 -9.29 2.03 8.18
N SER A 9 -8.96 3.33 8.07
CA SER A 9 -8.73 3.99 6.78
C SER A 9 -7.37 3.66 6.14
N HIS A 10 -6.53 2.88 6.83
CA HIS A 10 -5.17 2.54 6.39
C HIS A 10 -5.05 1.18 5.71
N PHE A 11 -6.13 0.38 5.72
CA PHE A 11 -6.12 -0.94 5.11
C PHE A 11 -7.50 -1.29 4.54
N ILE A 12 -7.55 -2.39 3.79
CA ILE A 12 -8.78 -3.06 3.43
C ILE A 12 -8.61 -4.56 3.58
N ASN A 13 -9.58 -5.18 4.23
CA ASN A 13 -9.60 -6.62 4.43
C ASN A 13 -10.55 -7.26 3.44
N LEU A 14 -10.05 -8.21 2.66
CA LEU A 14 -10.80 -9.00 1.69
C LEU A 14 -10.49 -10.48 1.85
N ASN A 15 -11.30 -11.34 1.24
CA ASN A 15 -11.00 -12.77 1.22
C ASN A 15 -9.75 -13.04 0.39
N SER A 16 -9.08 -14.15 0.70
CA SER A 16 -7.84 -14.55 0.02
C SER A 16 -8.11 -15.09 -1.39
N ASN A 17 -7.15 -14.92 -2.31
CA ASN A 17 -7.16 -15.49 -3.67
C ASN A 17 -8.42 -15.18 -4.50
N LEU A 18 -8.99 -13.98 -4.36
CA LEU A 18 -10.15 -13.58 -5.14
C LEU A 18 -9.78 -13.34 -6.62
N PRO A 19 -10.58 -13.85 -7.58
CA PRO A 19 -10.57 -13.36 -8.95
C PRO A 19 -10.90 -11.85 -9.01
N TRP A 20 -10.44 -11.17 -10.05
CA TRP A 20 -10.66 -9.72 -10.24
C TRP A 20 -12.11 -9.28 -10.01
N ALA A 21 -13.09 -9.99 -10.58
CA ALA A 21 -14.50 -9.63 -10.46
C ALA A 21 -15.00 -9.67 -9.00
N ASP A 22 -14.62 -10.70 -8.25
CA ASP A 22 -15.01 -10.86 -6.85
C ASP A 22 -14.26 -9.88 -5.94
N PHE A 23 -12.99 -9.59 -6.26
CA PHE A 23 -12.22 -8.56 -5.58
C PHE A 23 -12.86 -7.19 -5.73
N GLN A 24 -13.25 -6.82 -6.96
CA GLN A 24 -13.92 -5.55 -7.22
C GLN A 24 -15.26 -5.47 -6.50
N LEU A 25 -16.07 -6.53 -6.54
CA LEU A 25 -17.32 -6.59 -5.79
C LEU A 25 -17.08 -6.42 -4.28
N GLY A 26 -16.04 -7.06 -3.74
CA GLY A 26 -15.63 -6.94 -2.35
C GLY A 26 -15.26 -5.51 -1.96
N LEU A 27 -14.50 -4.80 -2.81
CA LEU A 27 -14.22 -3.37 -2.63
C LEU A 27 -15.51 -2.53 -2.60
N GLU A 28 -16.45 -2.81 -3.50
CA GLU A 28 -17.69 -2.06 -3.61
C GLU A 28 -18.62 -2.30 -2.41
N SER A 29 -18.71 -3.54 -1.92
CA SER A 29 -19.54 -3.95 -0.78
C SER A 29 -18.89 -3.74 0.60
N SER A 30 -17.63 -3.32 0.64
CA SER A 30 -16.90 -3.08 1.89
C SER A 30 -17.51 -1.92 2.71
N ALA A 31 -17.30 -1.94 4.02
CA ALA A 31 -17.76 -0.89 4.93
C ALA A 31 -17.15 0.48 4.58
N ASP A 32 -17.86 1.59 4.83
CA ASP A 32 -17.43 2.94 4.41
C ASP A 32 -16.08 3.40 5.01
N GLU A 33 -15.71 2.87 6.17
CA GLU A 33 -14.45 3.18 6.85
C GLU A 33 -13.36 2.19 6.45
N ASN A 34 -12.83 2.34 5.24
CA ASN A 34 -11.64 1.62 4.78
C ASN A 34 -10.77 2.49 3.86
N LEU A 35 -9.59 1.96 3.50
CA LEU A 35 -8.64 2.59 2.60
C LEU A 35 -9.27 3.03 1.27
N TYR A 36 -9.93 2.11 0.56
CA TYR A 36 -10.52 2.36 -0.75
C TYR A 36 -11.58 3.46 -0.72
N LYS A 37 -12.57 3.33 0.18
CA LYS A 37 -13.67 4.29 0.31
C LYS A 37 -13.19 5.65 0.80
N THR A 38 -12.18 5.67 1.67
CA THR A 38 -11.59 6.92 2.17
C THR A 38 -10.82 7.65 1.07
N ALA A 39 -10.01 6.95 0.27
CA ALA A 39 -9.31 7.55 -0.87
C ALA A 39 -10.28 8.22 -1.85
N LEU A 40 -11.36 7.52 -2.23
CA LEU A 40 -12.38 8.06 -3.13
C LEU A 40 -13.11 9.27 -2.54
N ARG A 41 -13.43 9.24 -1.24
CA ARG A 41 -14.08 10.35 -0.54
C ARG A 41 -13.18 11.59 -0.50
N ILE A 42 -11.90 11.39 -0.18
CA ILE A 42 -10.91 12.47 -0.14
C ILE A 42 -10.69 13.06 -1.53
N GLU A 43 -10.49 12.22 -2.55
CA GLU A 43 -10.34 12.70 -3.93
C GLU A 43 -11.54 13.55 -4.36
N LYS A 44 -12.76 13.05 -4.12
CA LYS A 44 -14.00 13.78 -4.45
C LYS A 44 -14.10 15.12 -3.71
N SER A 45 -13.58 15.22 -2.49
CA SER A 45 -13.67 16.43 -1.68
C SER A 45 -12.96 17.63 -2.32
N PHE A 46 -11.93 17.42 -3.14
CA PHE A 46 -11.19 18.50 -3.79
C PHE A 46 -11.97 19.19 -4.91
N ALA A 47 -13.09 18.61 -5.37
CA ALA A 47 -14.02 19.29 -6.28
C ALA A 47 -14.85 20.39 -5.57
N ASP A 48 -14.94 20.36 -4.24
CA ASP A 48 -15.66 21.36 -3.45
C ASP A 48 -14.82 22.62 -3.23
N LYS A 49 -15.15 23.68 -3.97
CA LYS A 49 -14.48 24.99 -3.88
C LYS A 49 -14.74 25.73 -2.56
N THR A 50 -15.67 25.26 -1.74
CA THR A 50 -16.00 25.83 -0.43
C THR A 50 -15.27 25.16 0.74
N LEU A 51 -14.54 24.06 0.46
CA LEU A 51 -13.80 23.32 1.47
C LEU A 51 -12.75 24.22 2.15
N PRO A 52 -12.74 24.35 3.49
CA PRO A 52 -11.75 25.18 4.18
C PRO A 52 -10.32 24.74 3.90
N MET A 53 -9.38 25.70 3.83
CA MET A 53 -7.98 25.43 3.50
C MET A 53 -7.32 24.40 4.44
N ASP A 54 -7.63 24.43 5.73
CA ASP A 54 -7.07 23.45 6.67
C ASP A 54 -7.60 22.03 6.43
N GLN A 55 -8.87 21.91 6.02
CA GLN A 55 -9.44 20.63 5.60
C GLN A 55 -8.83 20.15 4.29
N GLN A 56 -8.56 21.04 3.34
CA GLN A 56 -7.85 20.70 2.09
C GLN A 56 -6.45 20.15 2.39
N LYS A 57 -5.69 20.79 3.28
CA LYS A 57 -4.35 20.32 3.71
C LYS A 57 -4.42 18.95 4.38
N GLN A 58 -5.37 18.78 5.30
CA GLN A 58 -5.56 17.50 5.98
C GLN A 58 -5.90 16.40 4.97
N ASN A 59 -6.84 16.66 4.07
CA ASN A 59 -7.23 15.72 3.01
C ASN A 59 -6.03 15.38 2.10
N LEU A 60 -5.18 16.35 1.78
CA LEU A 60 -3.99 16.12 0.97
C LEU A 60 -2.99 15.20 1.68
N TYR A 61 -2.70 15.45 2.95
CA TYR A 61 -1.81 14.60 3.73
C TYR A 61 -2.34 13.17 3.86
N PHE A 62 -3.65 13.02 4.10
CA PHE A 62 -4.28 11.70 4.13
C PHE A 62 -4.25 11.01 2.77
N LEU A 63 -4.47 11.72 1.67
CA LEU A 63 -4.41 11.14 0.33
C LEU A 63 -3.00 10.59 0.03
N ILE A 64 -1.97 11.37 0.34
CA ILE A 64 -0.56 10.96 0.18
C ILE A 64 -0.29 9.68 0.98
N HIS A 65 -0.72 9.65 2.24
CA HIS A 65 -0.51 8.52 3.12
C HIS A 65 -1.26 7.25 2.65
N ILE A 66 -2.55 7.38 2.34
CA ILE A 66 -3.40 6.26 1.89
C ILE A 66 -2.91 5.68 0.56
N LEU A 67 -2.41 6.50 -0.35
CA LEU A 67 -1.85 6.00 -1.61
C LEU A 67 -0.52 5.26 -1.40
N GLY A 68 0.25 5.61 -0.37
CA GLY A 68 1.36 4.79 0.11
C GLY A 68 0.89 3.44 0.63
N ASP A 69 -0.07 3.46 1.57
CA ASP A 69 -0.67 2.25 2.17
C ASP A 69 -1.29 1.32 1.10
N ALA A 70 -1.89 1.88 0.05
CA ALA A 70 -2.50 1.11 -1.05
C ALA A 70 -1.50 0.20 -1.78
N HIS A 71 -0.21 0.53 -1.70
CA HIS A 71 0.90 -0.20 -2.32
C HIS A 71 1.67 -1.08 -1.34
N GLN A 72 1.29 -1.07 -0.06
CA GLN A 72 1.80 -1.99 0.94
C GLN A 72 0.96 -3.27 0.89
N PRO A 73 1.50 -4.42 0.44
CA PRO A 73 0.69 -5.63 0.20
C PRO A 73 -0.13 -6.08 1.42
N MET A 74 0.47 -5.98 2.61
CA MET A 74 -0.15 -6.40 3.86
C MET A 74 -1.30 -5.48 4.31
N HIS A 75 -1.44 -4.28 3.72
CA HIS A 75 -2.60 -3.39 3.92
C HIS A 75 -3.79 -3.73 3.02
N VAL A 76 -3.63 -4.63 2.06
CA VAL A 76 -4.69 -5.05 1.12
C VAL A 76 -4.83 -6.57 1.14
N SER A 77 -5.14 -7.11 2.31
CA SER A 77 -4.99 -8.54 2.60
C SER A 77 -6.17 -9.06 3.43
N ARG A 78 -5.99 -10.14 4.21
CA ARG A 78 -7.11 -10.85 4.84
C ARG A 78 -7.36 -10.47 6.30
N ALA A 79 -8.64 -10.47 6.70
CA ALA A 79 -9.06 -10.07 8.04
C ALA A 79 -8.60 -11.03 9.15
N GLU A 80 -8.54 -12.33 8.85
CA GLU A 80 -8.31 -13.40 9.84
C GLU A 80 -7.01 -13.21 10.64
N ASP A 81 -5.96 -12.73 9.97
CA ASP A 81 -4.65 -12.47 10.53
C ASP A 81 -4.32 -10.99 10.73
N GLN A 82 -5.33 -10.11 10.60
CA GLN A 82 -5.18 -8.65 10.71
C GLN A 82 -4.12 -8.12 9.75
N GLY A 83 -4.18 -8.57 8.49
CA GLY A 83 -3.19 -8.25 7.47
C GLY A 83 -1.78 -8.71 7.83
N GLY A 84 -1.66 -9.94 8.32
CA GLY A 84 -0.41 -10.57 8.72
C GLY A 84 0.16 -10.16 10.07
N ASN A 85 -0.51 -9.26 10.82
CA ASN A 85 -0.05 -8.90 12.17
C ASN A 85 -0.02 -10.10 13.12
N LYS A 86 -0.87 -11.12 12.89
CA LYS A 86 -0.90 -12.37 13.68
C LYS A 86 0.02 -13.47 13.17
N ILE A 87 0.68 -13.27 12.03
CA ILE A 87 1.64 -14.26 11.51
C ILE A 87 3.02 -13.93 12.06
N GLU A 88 3.41 -14.67 13.09
CA GLU A 88 4.73 -14.53 13.71
C GLU A 88 5.83 -15.08 12.78
N VAL A 89 6.92 -14.32 12.67
CA VAL A 89 8.11 -14.70 11.89
C VAL A 89 9.37 -14.35 12.69
N SER A 90 10.51 -14.89 12.27
CA SER A 90 11.83 -14.48 12.74
C SER A 90 12.48 -13.60 11.68
N TRP A 91 12.86 -12.38 12.02
CA TRP A 91 13.63 -11.47 11.16
C TRP A 91 15.06 -11.37 11.68
N PHE A 92 16.02 -11.94 10.95
CA PHE A 92 17.42 -12.05 11.37
C PHE A 92 17.59 -12.59 12.80
N GLY A 93 16.81 -13.62 13.15
CA GLY A 93 16.85 -14.28 14.46
C GLY A 93 16.05 -13.58 15.57
N LYS A 94 15.38 -12.45 15.28
CA LYS A 94 14.54 -11.72 16.23
C LYS A 94 13.06 -11.94 15.93
N LYS A 95 12.24 -12.06 16.98
CA LYS A 95 10.78 -12.18 16.82
C LYS A 95 10.20 -10.92 16.15
N SER A 96 9.39 -11.13 15.11
CA SER A 96 8.64 -10.09 14.38
C SER A 96 7.28 -10.66 13.92
N ASN A 97 6.55 -9.92 13.08
CA ASN A 97 5.40 -10.41 12.33
C ASN A 97 5.53 -9.98 10.85
N ILE A 98 4.86 -10.69 9.94
CA ILE A 98 5.06 -10.43 8.50
C ILE A 98 4.57 -9.04 8.07
N HIS A 99 3.55 -8.50 8.73
CA HIS A 99 3.07 -7.15 8.47
C HIS A 99 4.19 -6.13 8.69
N ARG A 100 4.81 -6.15 9.88
CA ARG A 100 5.93 -5.28 10.24
C ARG A 100 7.12 -5.44 9.28
N VAL A 101 7.40 -6.67 8.86
CA VAL A 101 8.53 -6.94 7.95
C VAL A 101 8.35 -6.20 6.63
N TRP A 102 7.14 -6.19 6.07
CA TRP A 102 6.83 -5.44 4.84
C TRP A 102 6.64 -3.95 5.05
N ASP A 103 6.14 -3.55 6.23
CA ASP A 103 5.89 -2.15 6.56
C ASP A 103 7.18 -1.36 6.83
N SER A 104 8.19 -2.04 7.40
CA SER A 104 9.40 -1.36 7.88
C SER A 104 10.68 -2.20 7.74
N ASP A 105 10.72 -3.45 8.22
CA ASP A 105 12.00 -4.13 8.40
C ASP A 105 12.74 -4.40 7.06
N LEU A 106 12.02 -4.67 5.96
CA LEU A 106 12.56 -4.81 4.60
C LEU A 106 13.14 -3.49 4.07
N VAL A 107 12.39 -2.39 4.21
CA VAL A 107 12.78 -1.05 3.75
C VAL A 107 13.99 -0.57 4.55
N ASP A 108 13.95 -0.69 5.87
CA ASP A 108 15.02 -0.31 6.77
C ASP A 108 16.30 -1.14 6.57
N ASN A 109 16.20 -2.34 5.99
CA ASN A 109 17.35 -3.16 5.66
C ASN A 109 18.21 -2.55 4.53
N GLU A 110 17.63 -1.69 3.69
CA GLU A 110 18.33 -1.02 2.59
C GLU A 110 19.27 0.09 3.05
N LYS A 111 19.03 0.64 4.24
CA LYS A 111 19.86 1.69 4.86
C LYS A 111 19.95 3.01 4.09
N TYR A 112 19.13 3.22 3.06
CA TYR A 112 18.99 4.51 2.41
C TYR A 112 18.19 5.50 3.27
N SER A 113 18.56 6.78 3.21
CA SER A 113 17.62 7.85 3.56
C SER A 113 16.47 7.92 2.54
N TYR A 114 15.35 8.57 2.89
CA TYR A 114 14.21 8.68 1.97
C TYR A 114 14.58 9.40 0.65
N THR A 115 15.49 10.39 0.68
CA THR A 115 15.96 11.08 -0.54
C THR A 115 16.85 10.21 -1.41
N GLU A 116 17.75 9.44 -0.80
CA GLU A 116 18.60 8.50 -1.52
C GLU A 116 17.74 7.41 -2.15
N PHE A 117 16.78 6.86 -1.40
CA PHE A 117 15.95 5.79 -1.91
C PHE A 117 15.07 6.28 -3.08
N ALA A 118 14.45 7.45 -2.97
CA ALA A 118 13.72 8.04 -4.08
C ALA A 118 14.59 8.20 -5.34
N THR A 119 15.86 8.59 -5.18
CA THR A 119 16.82 8.70 -6.29
C THR A 119 17.17 7.34 -6.88
N VAL A 120 17.35 6.31 -6.04
CA VAL A 120 17.63 4.93 -6.47
C VAL A 120 16.47 4.34 -7.27
N LEU A 121 15.23 4.69 -6.93
CA LEU A 121 14.04 4.19 -7.63
C LEU A 121 13.72 4.93 -8.93
N ASP A 122 14.15 6.19 -9.07
CA ASP A 122 13.83 7.05 -10.23
C ASP A 122 14.76 6.80 -11.44
N VAL A 123 14.73 5.56 -11.94
CA VAL A 123 15.61 5.10 -13.04
C VAL A 123 14.90 4.91 -14.38
N ASN A 124 13.56 4.90 -14.36
CA ASN A 124 12.75 4.60 -15.53
C ASN A 124 12.48 5.84 -16.38
N ASN A 125 12.29 5.63 -17.68
CA ASN A 125 11.91 6.71 -18.58
C ASN A 125 10.41 7.07 -18.47
N LYS A 126 10.01 8.19 -19.08
CA LYS A 126 8.62 8.69 -19.02
C LYS A 126 7.58 7.67 -19.52
N LYS A 127 7.90 6.88 -20.55
CA LYS A 127 6.98 5.89 -21.11
C LYS A 127 6.76 4.73 -20.15
N GLU A 128 7.84 4.22 -19.55
CA GLU A 128 7.78 3.18 -18.51
C GLU A 128 7.02 3.66 -17.28
N ASN A 129 7.30 4.88 -16.81
CA ASN A 129 6.59 5.48 -15.68
C ASN A 129 5.08 5.62 -15.95
N ALA A 130 4.70 6.03 -17.17
CA ALA A 130 3.29 6.10 -17.56
C ALA A 130 2.61 4.71 -17.56
N GLN A 131 3.33 3.65 -17.93
CA GLN A 131 2.81 2.28 -17.90
C GLN A 131 2.64 1.79 -16.45
N LEU A 132 3.61 2.04 -15.57
CA LEU A 132 3.53 1.68 -14.15
C LEU A 132 2.40 2.42 -13.42
N ALA A 133 2.12 3.66 -13.82
CA ALA A 133 1.03 4.47 -13.28
C ALA A 133 -0.36 4.16 -13.88
N ALA A 134 -0.46 3.27 -14.87
CA ALA A 134 -1.72 2.95 -15.53
C ALA A 134 -2.72 2.28 -14.57
N GLY A 135 -4.01 2.27 -14.96
CA GLY A 135 -5.11 1.75 -14.15
C GLY A 135 -5.65 2.72 -13.10
N GLU A 136 -6.62 2.26 -12.33
CA GLU A 136 -7.27 3.00 -11.25
C GLU A 136 -6.98 2.35 -9.89
N LEU A 137 -7.43 3.00 -8.81
CA LEU A 137 -7.16 2.55 -7.44
C LEU A 137 -7.54 1.08 -7.20
N SER A 138 -8.66 0.60 -7.75
CA SER A 138 -9.07 -0.80 -7.62
C SER A 138 -8.08 -1.76 -8.29
N ASN A 139 -7.50 -1.40 -9.43
CA ASN A 139 -6.44 -2.20 -10.08
C ASN A 139 -5.19 -2.26 -9.20
N TRP A 140 -4.80 -1.13 -8.62
CA TRP A 140 -3.61 -1.04 -7.77
C TRP A 140 -3.76 -1.84 -6.48
N LEU A 141 -4.93 -1.76 -5.84
CA LEU A 141 -5.25 -2.58 -4.67
C LEU A 141 -5.25 -4.07 -5.04
N TYR A 142 -5.77 -4.44 -6.22
CA TYR A 142 -5.72 -5.83 -6.65
C TYR A 142 -4.28 -6.33 -6.81
N GLU A 143 -3.39 -5.54 -7.41
CA GLU A 143 -1.96 -5.87 -7.48
C GLU A 143 -1.36 -6.12 -6.09
N SER A 144 -1.61 -5.23 -5.13
CA SER A 144 -1.15 -5.37 -3.74
C SER A 144 -1.72 -6.64 -3.08
N ASN A 145 -2.98 -6.96 -3.32
CA ASN A 145 -3.61 -8.17 -2.80
C ASN A 145 -2.99 -9.45 -3.37
N GLN A 146 -2.71 -9.48 -4.67
CA GLN A 146 -2.02 -10.62 -5.29
C GLN A 146 -0.60 -10.80 -4.74
N LEU A 147 0.10 -9.70 -4.43
CA LEU A 147 1.39 -9.77 -3.74
C LEU A 147 1.26 -10.31 -2.31
N ALA A 148 0.20 -9.94 -1.58
CA ALA A 148 -0.07 -10.47 -0.25
C ALA A 148 -0.21 -12.00 -0.27
N GLU A 149 -0.90 -12.58 -1.26
CA GLU A 149 -1.01 -14.04 -1.41
C GLU A 149 0.34 -14.72 -1.60
N LYS A 150 1.24 -14.12 -2.40
CA LYS A 150 2.61 -14.60 -2.55
C LYS A 150 3.37 -14.54 -1.21
N ILE A 151 3.22 -13.46 -0.47
CA ILE A 151 3.87 -13.27 0.84
C ILE A 151 3.39 -14.34 1.83
N TYR A 152 2.08 -14.61 1.87
CA TYR A 152 1.52 -15.67 2.69
C TYR A 152 2.10 -17.04 2.34
N ALA A 153 2.23 -17.36 1.05
CA ALA A 153 2.84 -18.60 0.60
C ALA A 153 4.32 -18.69 1.01
N ASP A 154 5.09 -17.61 0.88
CA ASP A 154 6.50 -17.56 1.23
C ASP A 154 6.73 -17.84 2.73
N VAL A 155 5.96 -17.20 3.61
CA VAL A 155 6.12 -17.37 5.07
C VAL A 155 5.55 -18.68 5.58
N ALA A 156 4.56 -19.27 4.89
CA ALA A 156 4.09 -20.62 5.17
C ALA A 156 5.17 -21.67 4.86
N ASN A 157 6.00 -21.43 3.85
CA ASN A 157 7.13 -22.29 3.50
C ASN A 157 8.33 -22.10 4.45
N ASN A 158 8.66 -20.86 4.80
CA ASN A 158 9.72 -20.57 5.77
C ASN A 158 9.51 -19.23 6.49
N ALA A 159 9.20 -19.30 7.78
CA ALA A 159 9.03 -18.13 8.65
C ALA A 159 10.35 -17.57 9.22
N ASN A 160 11.52 -18.16 8.90
CA ASN A 160 12.82 -17.63 9.27
C ASN A 160 13.38 -16.75 8.15
N LEU A 161 13.07 -15.46 8.24
CA LEU A 161 13.37 -14.44 7.24
C LEU A 161 14.75 -13.83 7.52
N SER A 162 15.61 -13.83 6.50
CA SER A 162 16.97 -13.28 6.56
C SER A 162 17.41 -12.89 5.14
N TYR A 163 18.71 -12.95 4.83
CA TYR A 163 19.27 -12.52 3.55
C TYR A 163 18.58 -13.11 2.31
N THR A 164 18.19 -14.39 2.32
CA THR A 164 17.46 -15.00 1.19
C THR A 164 16.12 -14.33 0.94
N TYR A 165 15.38 -14.03 2.01
CA TYR A 165 14.07 -13.38 1.91
C TYR A 165 14.20 -11.94 1.40
N VAL A 166 15.21 -11.20 1.90
CA VAL A 166 15.56 -9.87 1.40
C VAL A 166 15.84 -9.93 -0.09
N TYR A 167 16.75 -10.80 -0.52
CA TYR A 167 17.13 -10.93 -1.93
C TYR A 167 15.94 -11.23 -2.84
N GLN A 168 15.03 -12.09 -2.40
CA GLN A 168 13.85 -12.49 -3.20
C GLN A 168 12.77 -11.40 -3.29
N ASN A 169 12.69 -10.51 -2.30
CA ASN A 169 11.58 -9.56 -2.17
C ASN A 169 12.00 -8.09 -2.32
N LYS A 170 13.30 -7.79 -2.39
CA LYS A 170 13.84 -6.44 -2.58
C LYS A 170 13.20 -5.75 -3.79
N ASP A 171 13.30 -6.36 -4.96
CA ASP A 171 12.77 -5.77 -6.19
C ASP A 171 11.25 -5.57 -6.14
N ILE A 172 10.53 -6.47 -5.46
CA ILE A 172 9.08 -6.37 -5.30
C ILE A 172 8.71 -5.19 -4.41
N MET A 173 9.40 -5.07 -3.27
CA MET A 173 9.23 -3.96 -2.32
C MET A 173 9.57 -2.61 -2.97
N GLU A 174 10.66 -2.54 -3.74
CA GLU A 174 11.05 -1.35 -4.51
C GLU A 174 10.00 -0.98 -5.58
N GLN A 175 9.46 -1.97 -6.29
CA GLN A 175 8.38 -1.77 -7.26
C GLN A 175 7.09 -1.25 -6.60
N CYS A 176 6.75 -1.73 -5.40
CA CYS A 176 5.62 -1.19 -4.64
C CYS A 176 5.79 0.30 -4.34
N MET A 177 6.96 0.70 -3.85
CA MET A 177 7.26 2.11 -3.55
C MET A 177 7.28 2.98 -4.80
N LEU A 178 7.93 2.52 -5.88
CA LEU A 178 7.97 3.24 -7.14
C LEU A 178 6.57 3.45 -7.73
N LYS A 179 5.75 2.40 -7.78
CA LYS A 179 4.35 2.48 -8.24
C LYS A 179 3.55 3.43 -7.36
N GLY A 180 3.70 3.37 -6.04
CA GLY A 180 3.03 4.27 -5.10
C GLY A 180 3.31 5.74 -5.41
N GLY A 181 4.58 6.11 -5.61
CA GLY A 181 4.96 7.48 -5.97
C GLY A 181 4.40 7.93 -7.33
N LEU A 182 4.53 7.09 -8.36
CA LEU A 182 4.05 7.40 -9.72
C LEU A 182 2.52 7.54 -9.78
N ARG A 183 1.79 6.66 -9.07
CA ARG A 183 0.33 6.66 -9.04
C ARG A 183 -0.21 7.80 -8.18
N LEU A 184 0.48 8.16 -7.10
CA LEU A 184 0.19 9.40 -6.36
C LEU A 184 0.35 10.63 -7.27
N ALA A 185 1.45 10.73 -8.02
CA ALA A 185 1.65 11.83 -8.97
C ALA A 185 0.53 11.89 -10.02
N LYS A 186 0.10 10.74 -10.56
CA LYS A 186 -1.07 10.66 -11.47
C LYS A 186 -2.34 11.21 -10.83
N VAL A 187 -2.65 10.83 -9.59
CA VAL A 187 -3.84 11.30 -8.88
C VAL A 187 -3.76 12.80 -8.60
N LEU A 188 -2.62 13.30 -8.12
CA LEU A 188 -2.45 14.73 -7.86
C LEU A 188 -2.57 15.57 -9.14
N ASN A 189 -2.00 15.11 -10.26
CA ASN A 189 -2.17 15.77 -11.55
C ASN A 189 -3.62 15.75 -12.03
N ARG A 190 -4.39 14.69 -11.76
CA ARG A 190 -5.82 14.63 -12.08
C ARG A 190 -6.63 15.64 -11.25
N ILE A 191 -6.26 15.83 -9.98
CA ILE A 191 -6.98 16.73 -9.06
C ILE A 191 -6.64 18.21 -9.31
N PHE A 192 -5.36 18.52 -9.57
CA PHE A 192 -4.85 19.90 -9.57
C PHE A 192 -4.26 20.38 -10.92
N GLY A 193 -4.14 19.50 -11.91
CA GLY A 193 -3.57 19.80 -13.22
C GLY A 193 -4.55 20.32 -14.26
#